data_AF-A0A0Q8B593-F1
#
_entry.id   AF-A0A0Q8B593-F1
#
_cell.length_a   1.000
_cell.length_b   1.000
_cell.length_c   1.000
_cell.angle_alpha   90.00
_cell.angle_beta   90.00
_cell.angle_gamma   90.00
#
_symmetry.space_group_name_H-M   'P 1'
#
loop_
_entity.id
_entity.type
_entity.pdbx_description
1 polymer ?
#
loop_
_entity_poly.entity_id
_entity_poly.type
_entity_poly.pdbx_seq_one_letter_code
_entity_poly.pdbx_strand_id
1 'polypeptide(L)'
;MATNASCRQVPVPPPGSPIPPARVLVVGAGVAGLAAIGTSVSLGAITYAFDVRLEVTKQIESMGGRFFVIGKTQTARRRGK
;
A
#
# COMPACT_ATOMS: atom_id res chain seq x y z
N MET A 1 7.85 -5.40 -15.81
CA MET A 1 6.42 -5.26 -15.50
C MET A 1 6.30 -4.33 -14.30
N ALA A 2 6.31 -3.02 -14.58
CA ALA A 2 6.31 -1.97 -13.57
C ALA A 2 4.85 -1.69 -13.18
N THR A 3 4.34 -2.41 -12.18
CA THR A 3 3.25 -1.82 -11.41
C THR A 3 3.88 -0.67 -10.66
N ASN A 4 3.29 0.52 -10.69
CA ASN A 4 3.72 1.73 -9.96
C ASN A 4 3.69 1.59 -8.42
N ALA A 5 3.67 0.34 -7.94
CA ALA A 5 3.91 -0.14 -6.60
C ALA A 5 5.31 0.29 -6.14
N SER A 6 5.44 1.51 -5.65
CA SER A 6 6.69 1.96 -5.03
C SER A 6 6.82 1.29 -3.67
N CYS A 7 7.51 0.16 -3.62
CA CYS A 7 7.97 -0.42 -2.37
C CYS A 7 9.08 0.48 -1.81
N ARG A 8 8.77 1.28 -0.78
CA ARG A 8 9.83 2.06 -0.13
C ARG A 8 10.66 1.08 0.70
N GLN A 9 11.86 0.78 0.21
CA GLN A 9 12.81 -0.09 0.90
C GLN A 9 13.02 0.45 2.33
N VAL A 10 12.71 -0.38 3.33
CA VAL A 10 13.09 -0.08 4.71
C VAL A 10 14.59 -0.36 4.85
N PRO A 11 15.37 0.53 5.48
CA PRO A 11 16.77 0.25 5.79
C PRO A 11 16.86 -1.05 6.58
N VAL A 12 17.74 -1.96 6.16
CA VAL A 12 17.97 -3.21 6.89
C VAL A 12 18.49 -2.88 8.28
N PRO A 13 17.83 -3.33 9.35
CA PRO A 13 18.27 -3.03 10.68
C PRO A 13 19.46 -3.96 11.04
N PRO A 14 20.29 -3.59 12.04
CA PRO A 14 21.46 -4.36 12.42
C PRO A 14 21.12 -5.80 12.85
N PRO A 15 22.05 -6.75 12.71
CA PRO A 15 21.81 -8.15 13.06
C PRO A 15 21.37 -8.29 14.52
N GLY A 16 20.27 -9.02 14.74
CA GLY A 16 19.65 -9.20 16.07
C GLY A 16 18.43 -8.32 16.34
N SER A 17 18.03 -7.45 15.40
CA SER A 17 16.81 -6.65 15.51
C SER A 17 15.71 -7.11 14.54
N PRO A 18 14.42 -7.07 14.93
CA PRO A 18 13.30 -7.47 14.07
C PRO A 18 13.18 -6.55 12.83
N ILE A 19 12.96 -7.16 11.67
CA ILE A 19 12.79 -6.43 10.41
C ILE A 19 11.33 -5.97 10.30
N PRO A 20 11.07 -4.65 10.13
CA PRO A 20 9.71 -4.16 9.94
C PRO A 20 9.18 -4.58 8.55
N PRO A 21 7.87 -4.83 8.42
CA PRO A 21 7.28 -5.22 7.14
C PRO A 21 7.38 -4.10 6.10
N ALA A 22 7.48 -4.49 4.83
CA ALA A 22 7.52 -3.57 3.70
C ALA A 22 6.19 -2.81 3.57
N ARG A 23 6.26 -1.56 3.10
CA ARG A 23 5.09 -0.72 2.79
C ARG A 23 5.00 -0.52 1.28
N VAL A 24 3.89 -0.92 0.69
CA VAL A 24 3.66 -0.88 -0.75
C VAL A 24 2.47 0.03 -1.05
N LEU A 25 2.62 0.96 -1.99
CA LEU A 25 1.55 1.82 -2.48
C LEU A 25 1.25 1.51 -3.94
N VAL A 26 0.08 0.96 -4.23
CA VAL A 26 -0.41 0.67 -5.59
C VAL A 26 -1.33 1.80 -6.05
N VAL A 27 -1.07 2.35 -7.24
CA VAL A 27 -1.87 3.44 -7.81
C VAL A 27 -2.59 2.91 -9.05
N GLY A 28 -3.92 2.85 -8.98
CA GLY A 28 -4.79 2.23 -9.97
C GLY A 28 -5.09 0.77 -9.64
N ALA A 29 -6.37 0.41 -9.63
CA ALA A 29 -6.91 -0.90 -9.30
C ALA A 29 -7.60 -1.54 -10.52
N GLY A 30 -6.91 -1.52 -11.66
CA GLY A 30 -7.23 -2.40 -12.80
C GLY A 30 -6.69 -3.82 -12.58
N VAL A 31 -6.64 -4.64 -13.64
CA VAL A 31 -6.16 -6.04 -13.56
C VAL A 31 -4.72 -6.14 -13.03
N ALA A 32 -3.84 -5.25 -13.49
CA ALA A 32 -2.44 -5.20 -13.03
C ALA A 32 -2.32 -4.73 -11.57
N GLY A 33 -3.18 -3.81 -11.15
CA GLY A 33 -3.19 -3.28 -9.78
C GLY A 33 -3.69 -4.31 -8.77
N LEU A 34 -4.79 -5.00 -9.10
CA LEU A 34 -5.33 -6.07 -8.26
C LEU A 34 -4.35 -7.23 -8.12
N ALA A 35 -3.68 -7.64 -9.21
CA ALA A 35 -2.64 -8.66 -9.15
C ALA A 35 -1.49 -8.25 -8.21
N ALA A 36 -1.03 -7.00 -8.31
CA ALA A 36 0.03 -6.49 -7.44
C ALA A 36 -0.38 -6.43 -5.97
N ILE A 37 -1.64 -6.06 -5.66
CA ILE A 37 -2.17 -6.07 -4.29
C ILE A 37 -2.16 -7.50 -3.74
N GLY A 38 -2.62 -8.48 -4.52
CA GLY A 38 -2.59 -9.89 -4.11
C GLY A 38 -1.16 -10.34 -3.80
N THR A 39 -0.21 -10.06 -4.70
CA THR A 39 1.20 -10.40 -4.49
C THR A 39 1.80 -9.72 -3.25
N SER A 40 1.55 -8.43 -3.04
CA SER A 40 2.13 -7.71 -1.90
C SER A 40 1.55 -8.16 -0.56
N VAL A 41 0.25 -8.47 -0.52
CA VAL A 41 -0.39 -9.04 0.68
C VAL A 41 0.17 -10.45 0.98
N SER A 42 0.35 -11.30 -0.03
CA SER A 42 0.97 -12.63 0.15
C SER A 42 2.41 -12.56 0.65
N LEU A 43 3.15 -11.50 0.34
CA LEU A 43 4.49 -11.24 0.85
C LEU A 43 4.52 -10.69 2.29
N GLY A 44 3.35 -10.48 2.92
CA GLY A 44 3.24 -9.90 4.26
C GLY A 44 3.49 -8.40 4.29
N ALA A 45 3.46 -7.72 3.14
CA ALA A 45 3.62 -6.28 3.08
C ALA A 45 2.32 -5.56 3.47
N ILE A 46 2.47 -4.43 4.14
CA ILE A 46 1.37 -3.53 4.40
C ILE A 46 1.05 -2.82 3.09
N THR A 47 -0.05 -3.23 2.47
CA THR A 47 -0.42 -2.80 1.12
C THR A 47 -1.47 -1.69 1.17
N TYR A 48 -1.18 -0.61 0.49
CA TYR A 48 -2.06 0.53 0.30
C TYR A 48 -2.43 0.64 -1.18
N ALA A 49 -3.69 0.93 -1.48
CA ALA A 49 -4.15 1.08 -2.85
C ALA A 49 -5.00 2.34 -3.02
N PHE A 50 -4.84 3.01 -4.16
CA PHE A 50 -5.61 4.18 -4.55
C PHE A 50 -6.20 3.97 -5.94
N ASP A 51 -7.47 4.29 -6.13
CA ASP A 51 -8.14 4.35 -7.43
C ASP A 51 -9.11 5.55 -7.44
N VAL A 52 -9.42 6.08 -8.61
CA VAL A 52 -10.39 7.17 -8.78
C VAL A 52 -11.83 6.68 -8.68
N ARG A 53 -12.08 5.38 -8.92
CA ARG A 53 -13.41 4.76 -8.88
C ARG A 53 -13.68 4.19 -7.49
N LEU A 54 -14.78 4.64 -6.87
CA LEU A 54 -15.17 4.19 -5.54
C LEU A 54 -15.74 2.76 -5.50
N GLU A 55 -16.22 2.24 -6.62
CA GLU A 55 -16.76 0.87 -6.72
C GLU A 55 -15.70 -0.22 -6.42
N VAL A 56 -14.42 0.08 -6.68
CA VAL A 56 -13.31 -0.87 -6.51
C VAL A 56 -12.84 -0.98 -5.05
N THR A 57 -13.27 -0.06 -4.17
CA THR A 57 -12.92 -0.03 -2.75
C THR A 57 -13.16 -1.37 -2.06
N LYS A 58 -14.35 -1.96 -2.29
CA LYS A 58 -14.75 -3.21 -1.63
C LYS A 58 -13.92 -4.40 -2.10
N GLN A 59 -13.47 -4.41 -3.35
CA GLN A 59 -12.58 -5.46 -3.88
C GLN A 59 -11.20 -5.38 -3.24
N ILE A 60 -10.65 -4.17 -3.11
CA ILE A 60 -9.34 -3.93 -2.50
C ILE A 60 -9.36 -4.35 -1.03
N GLU A 61 -10.40 -3.97 -0.28
CA GLU A 61 -10.57 -4.35 1.13
C GLU A 61 -10.73 -5.87 1.29
N SER A 62 -11.50 -6.51 0.40
CA SER A 62 -11.66 -7.98 0.40
C SER A 62 -10.36 -8.72 0.12
N MET A 63 -9.43 -8.11 -0.62
CA MET A 63 -8.10 -8.67 -0.92
C MET A 63 -7.09 -8.41 0.21
N GLY A 64 -7.47 -7.68 1.27
CA GLY A 64 -6.58 -7.34 2.39
C GLY A 64 -5.74 -6.08 2.15
N GLY A 65 -6.01 -5.33 1.09
CA GLY A 65 -5.41 -4.02 0.85
C GLY A 65 -6.13 -2.90 1.62
N ARG A 66 -5.41 -1.84 1.99
CA ARG A 66 -5.98 -0.64 2.60
C ARG A 66 -6.24 0.41 1.54
N PHE A 67 -7.50 0.77 1.32
CA PHE A 67 -7.87 1.80 0.35
C PHE A 67 -7.74 3.21 0.93
N PHE A 68 -7.19 4.14 0.16
CA PHE A 68 -7.21 5.58 0.46
C PHE A 68 -7.97 6.33 -0.62
N VAL A 69 -8.67 7.40 -0.24
CA VAL A 69 -9.29 8.35 -1.19
C VAL A 69 -8.57 9.68 -1.05
N ILE A 70 -7.95 10.15 -2.13
CA ILE A 70 -7.43 11.52 -2.24
C ILE A 70 -8.66 12.43 -2.37
N GLY A 71 -9.06 13.03 -1.25
CA GLY A 71 -10.31 13.81 -1.16
C GLY A 71 -10.79 14.05 0.27
N LYS A 72 -10.32 13.28 1.25
CA LYS A 72 -10.27 13.77 2.63
C LYS A 72 -8.94 14.49 2.82
N THR A 73 -9.01 15.80 2.98
CA THR A 73 -7.96 16.63 3.59
C THR A 73 -7.72 16.10 5.01
N GLN A 74 -7.01 14.98 5.17
CA GLN A 74 -6.23 14.82 6.38
C GLN A 74 -5.07 15.79 6.23
N THR A 75 -5.31 17.01 6.70
CA THR A 75 -4.29 17.92 7.17
C THR A 75 -3.25 17.06 7.87
N ALA A 76 -2.10 16.88 7.23
CA ALA A 76 -0.95 16.27 7.85
C ALA A 76 -0.66 17.11 9.09
N ARG A 77 -1.22 16.70 10.23
CA ARG A 77 -0.94 17.30 11.52
C ARG A 77 0.52 16.94 11.74
N ARG A 78 1.40 17.89 11.38
CA ARG A 78 2.82 17.86 11.67
C ARG A 78 2.94 17.43 13.14
N ARG A 79 3.29 16.17 13.39
CA ARG A 79 3.89 15.81 14.67
C ARG A 79 5.31 16.35 14.61
N GLY A 80 5.42 17.63 14.91
CA GLY A 80 6.61 18.15 15.57
C GLY A 80 6.47 17.77 17.05
N LYS A 81 7.31 16.84 17.50
CA LYS A 81 8.19 17.00 18.66
C LYS A 81 9.16 15.82 18.68
#